data_AF-A0A355T8R3-F1
#
_entry.id   AF-A0A355T8R3-F1
#
_cell.length_a   1.000
_cell.length_b   1.000
_cell.length_c   1.000
_cell.angle_alpha   90.00
_cell.angle_beta   90.00
_cell.angle_gamma   90.00
#
_symmetry.space_group_name_H-M   'P 1'
#
loop_
_entity.id
_entity.type
_entity.pdbx_description
1 polymer ?
#
loop_
_entity_poly.entity_id
_entity_poly.type
_entity_poly.pdbx_seq_one_letter_code
_entity_poly.pdbx_strand_id
1 'polypeptide(L)'
;MDKDLNIAQTQKLFEAFGAGDVPRILEFVNDDILIEFYGPEDIIPYAGTYKGRDEARSFFETVLSSVDIHVFEPEEFLADKDKVIVTGHLHLTPKSTGGTIKSDFVHVITMTGGKWSRFRDFMNTAVAVEAFSR
;
A
#
# COMPACT_ATOMS: atom_id res chain seq x y z
N MET A 1 17.63 -13.86 7.11
CA MET A 1 16.17 -13.69 7.27
C MET A 1 15.49 -14.69 6.38
N ASP A 2 14.38 -15.25 6.84
CA ASP A 2 13.62 -16.24 6.10
C ASP A 2 12.75 -15.55 5.04
N LYS A 3 13.01 -15.86 3.77
CA LYS A 3 12.33 -15.27 2.60
C LYS A 3 10.86 -15.67 2.58
N ASP A 4 10.56 -16.93 2.90
CA ASP A 4 9.21 -17.48 2.86
C ASP A 4 8.37 -16.87 3.99
N LEU A 5 8.98 -16.66 5.17
CA LEU A 5 8.34 -15.91 6.25
C LEU A 5 8.00 -14.48 5.82
N ASN A 6 8.92 -13.76 5.19
CA ASN A 6 8.68 -12.37 4.77
C ASN A 6 7.54 -12.26 3.74
N ILE A 7 7.46 -13.19 2.80
CA ILE A 7 6.35 -13.28 1.84
C ILE A 7 5.05 -13.57 2.58
N ALA A 8 5.03 -14.58 3.46
CA ALA A 8 3.82 -14.96 4.20
C ALA A 8 3.28 -13.83 5.09
N GLN A 9 4.16 -13.04 5.71
CA GLN A 9 3.75 -11.87 6.51
C GLN A 9 3.18 -10.75 5.64
N THR A 10 3.76 -10.52 4.47
CA THR A 10 3.27 -9.55 3.48
C THR A 10 1.88 -9.95 2.96
N GLN A 11 1.68 -11.23 2.66
CA GLN A 11 0.37 -11.76 2.24
C GLN A 11 -0.70 -11.55 3.32
N LYS A 12 -0.39 -11.85 4.59
CA LYS A 12 -1.31 -11.61 5.71
C LYS A 12 -1.67 -10.13 5.90
N LEU A 13 -0.73 -9.22 5.64
CA LEU A 13 -1.00 -7.79 5.65
C LEU A 13 -1.98 -7.43 4.52
N PHE A 14 -1.78 -7.92 3.30
CA PHE A 14 -2.72 -7.67 2.20
C PHE A 14 -4.10 -8.29 2.43
N GLU A 15 -4.19 -9.47 3.05
CA GLU A 15 -5.47 -10.04 3.49
C GLU A 15 -6.19 -9.12 4.48
N ALA A 16 -5.48 -8.58 5.47
CA ALA A 16 -6.04 -7.64 6.43
C ALA A 16 -6.48 -6.32 5.77
N PHE A 17 -5.70 -5.84 4.80
CA PHE A 17 -6.05 -4.67 3.99
C PHE A 17 -7.31 -4.89 3.15
N GLY A 18 -7.41 -6.03 2.46
CA GLY A 18 -8.62 -6.40 1.70
C GLY A 18 -9.86 -6.58 2.57
N ALA A 19 -9.69 -6.94 3.85
CA ALA A 19 -10.77 -7.00 4.84
C ALA A 19 -11.11 -5.65 5.49
N GLY A 20 -10.34 -4.58 5.21
CA GLY A 20 -10.47 -3.28 5.87
C GLY A 20 -10.10 -3.29 7.36
N ASP A 21 -9.36 -4.29 7.84
CA ASP A 21 -9.00 -4.47 9.24
C ASP A 21 -7.69 -3.73 9.58
N VAL A 22 -7.80 -2.41 9.73
CA VAL A 22 -6.66 -1.54 10.06
C VAL A 22 -5.93 -1.97 11.34
N PRO A 23 -6.62 -2.32 12.46
CA PRO A 23 -5.94 -2.85 13.64
C PRO A 23 -5.03 -4.04 13.32
N ARG A 24 -5.52 -5.00 12.53
CA ARG A 24 -4.74 -6.18 12.12
C ARG A 24 -3.61 -5.84 11.15
N ILE A 25 -3.81 -4.93 10.20
CA ILE A 25 -2.72 -4.44 9.32
C ILE A 25 -1.54 -3.96 10.17
N LEU A 26 -1.81 -3.19 11.22
CA LEU A 26 -0.77 -2.61 12.05
C LEU A 26 0.01 -3.66 12.84
N GLU A 27 -0.51 -4.88 13.07
CA GLU A 27 0.26 -5.95 13.71
C GLU A 27 1.51 -6.34 12.90
N PHE A 28 1.45 -6.15 11.57
CA PHE A 28 2.48 -6.50 10.60
C PHE A 28 3.45 -5.36 10.26
N VAL A 29 3.30 -4.18 10.86
CA VAL A 29 4.22 -3.05 10.69
C VAL A 29 5.02 -2.79 11.98
N ASN A 30 6.25 -2.33 11.84
CA ASN A 30 7.08 -1.88 12.95
C ASN A 30 6.65 -0.50 13.45
N ASP A 31 7.04 -0.17 14.69
CA ASP A 31 6.67 1.10 15.31
C ASP A 31 7.32 2.31 14.63
N ASP A 32 8.47 2.09 13.96
CA ASP A 32 9.26 3.05 13.20
C ASP A 32 9.06 2.96 11.67
N ILE A 33 7.97 2.32 11.21
CA ILE A 33 7.62 2.17 9.79
C ILE A 33 7.71 3.49 9.03
N LEU A 34 8.31 3.47 7.84
CA LEU A 34 8.28 4.55 6.87
C LEU A 34 7.44 4.16 5.64
N ILE A 35 6.37 4.89 5.35
CA ILE A 35 5.57 4.72 4.12
C ILE A 35 5.84 5.90 3.20
N GLU A 36 6.05 5.63 1.92
CA GLU A 36 6.14 6.66 0.88
C GLU A 36 5.19 6.29 -0.27
N PHE A 37 4.25 7.19 -0.55
CA PHE A 37 3.38 7.14 -1.72
C PHE A 37 3.66 8.39 -2.55
N TYR A 38 4.23 8.23 -3.74
CA TYR A 38 4.65 9.38 -4.55
C TYR A 38 3.46 9.98 -5.30
N GLY A 39 3.33 11.31 -5.31
CA GLY A 39 2.27 12.00 -6.05
C GLY A 39 1.98 13.39 -5.49
N PRO A 40 1.17 14.21 -6.19
CA PRO A 40 0.71 15.50 -5.67
C PRO A 40 -0.27 15.30 -4.50
N GLU A 41 0.16 15.68 -3.29
CA GLU A 41 -0.60 15.53 -2.03
C GLU A 41 -1.89 16.39 -2.00
N ASP A 42 -1.97 17.43 -2.82
CA ASP A 42 -3.16 18.27 -2.98
C ASP A 42 -4.24 17.63 -3.88
N ILE A 43 -3.92 16.53 -4.57
CA ILE A 43 -4.82 15.85 -5.50
C ILE A 43 -5.08 14.39 -5.07
N ILE A 44 -4.04 13.64 -4.68
CA ILE A 44 -4.17 12.24 -4.25
C ILE A 44 -4.18 12.22 -2.71
N PRO A 45 -5.32 11.90 -2.05
CA PRO A 45 -5.47 12.10 -0.60
C PRO A 45 -4.49 11.29 0.26
N TYR A 46 -4.00 10.16 -0.26
CA TYR A 46 -3.08 9.26 0.42
C TYR A 46 -1.63 9.34 -0.13
N ALA A 47 -1.34 10.33 -0.98
CA ALA A 47 0.05 10.62 -1.34
C ALA A 47 0.78 11.32 -0.20
N GLY A 48 2.09 11.09 -0.11
CA GLY A 48 2.96 11.70 0.88
C GLY A 48 3.88 10.69 1.56
N THR A 49 4.45 11.13 2.68
CA THR A 49 5.34 10.32 3.52
C THR A 49 4.78 10.20 4.93
N TYR A 50 4.64 8.97 5.43
CA TYR A 50 4.09 8.68 6.75
C TYR A 50 5.15 7.99 7.61
N LYS A 51 5.36 8.48 8.83
CA LYS A 51 6.41 8.05 9.76
C LYS A 51 5.83 7.53 11.06
N GLY A 52 6.20 6.30 11.37
CA GLY A 52 5.77 5.59 12.55
C GLY A 52 4.35 5.03 12.46
N ARG A 53 4.00 4.24 13.48
CA ARG A 53 2.77 3.45 13.52
C ARG A 53 1.47 4.27 13.41
N ASP A 54 1.45 5.46 14.01
CA ASP A 54 0.26 6.31 14.03
C ASP A 54 -0.01 6.94 12.66
N GLU A 55 1.01 7.46 11.99
CA GLU A 55 0.84 7.99 10.63
C GLU A 55 0.58 6.85 9.62
N ALA A 56 1.15 5.66 9.84
CA ALA A 56 0.82 4.48 9.05
C ALA A 56 -0.66 4.09 9.18
N ARG A 57 -1.25 4.18 10.38
CA ARG A 57 -2.70 4.01 10.57
C ARG A 57 -3.47 5.01 9.71
N SER A 58 -3.12 6.29 9.80
CA SER A 58 -3.76 7.36 9.03
C SER A 58 -3.66 7.11 7.52
N PHE A 59 -2.53 6.59 7.02
CA PHE A 59 -2.39 6.19 5.62
C PHE A 59 -3.42 5.14 5.22
N PHE A 60 -3.49 4.01 5.92
CA PHE A 60 -4.42 2.92 5.56
C PHE A 60 -5.89 3.37 5.67
N GLU A 61 -6.24 4.12 6.70
CA GLU A 61 -7.59 4.71 6.86
C GLU A 61 -7.91 5.68 5.72
N THR A 62 -6.95 6.50 5.29
CA THR A 62 -7.12 7.45 4.17
C THR A 62 -7.32 6.71 2.86
N VAL A 63 -6.54 5.66 2.57
CA VAL A 63 -6.73 4.85 1.36
C VAL A 63 -8.14 4.23 1.34
N LEU A 64 -8.52 3.50 2.39
CA LEU A 64 -9.82 2.81 2.47
C LEU A 64 -11.02 3.77 2.44
N SER A 65 -10.86 4.99 2.94
CA SER A 65 -11.91 6.01 2.90
C SER A 65 -11.95 6.79 1.58
N SER A 66 -10.86 6.85 0.81
CA SER A 66 -10.77 7.66 -0.42
C SER A 66 -11.18 6.94 -1.70
N VAL A 67 -11.05 5.62 -1.77
CA VAL A 67 -11.34 4.83 -2.97
C VAL A 67 -12.21 3.62 -2.68
N ASP A 68 -13.00 3.21 -3.66
CA ASP A 68 -13.55 1.86 -3.74
C ASP A 68 -12.52 0.96 -4.45
N ILE A 69 -12.16 -0.15 -3.81
CA ILE A 69 -11.19 -1.12 -4.33
C ILE A 69 -11.97 -2.24 -5.03
N HIS A 70 -11.96 -2.25 -6.36
CA HIS A 70 -12.62 -3.30 -7.14
C HIS A 70 -11.70 -4.48 -7.42
N VAL A 71 -10.43 -4.18 -7.71
CA VAL A 71 -9.37 -5.16 -7.94
C VAL A 71 -8.11 -4.69 -7.23
N PHE A 72 -7.52 -5.60 -6.46
CA PHE A 72 -6.17 -5.48 -5.93
C PHE A 72 -5.57 -6.89 -5.97
N GLU A 73 -4.85 -7.18 -7.04
CA GLU A 73 -4.35 -8.54 -7.33
C GLU A 73 -2.83 -8.53 -7.37
N PRO A 74 -2.18 -8.95 -6.27
CA PRO A 74 -0.76 -9.28 -6.26
C PRO A 74 -0.48 -10.47 -7.20
N GLU A 75 0.47 -10.32 -8.13
CA GLU A 75 0.82 -11.33 -9.13
C GLU A 75 2.10 -12.07 -8.76
N GLU A 76 3.16 -11.34 -8.39
CA GLU A 76 4.45 -11.94 -8.03
C GLU A 76 4.92 -11.43 -6.66
N PHE A 77 5.51 -12.33 -5.88
CA PHE A 77 6.21 -12.00 -4.64
C PHE A 77 7.67 -12.41 -4.76
N LEU A 78 8.57 -11.44 -4.82
CA LEU A 78 10.00 -11.65 -4.94
C LEU A 78 10.67 -11.26 -3.63
N ALA A 79 11.35 -12.20 -2.99
CA ALA A 79 12.05 -11.94 -1.73
C ALA A 79 13.57 -12.13 -1.85
N ASP A 80 14.31 -11.12 -1.38
CA ASP A 80 15.75 -11.25 -1.16
C ASP A 80 16.19 -10.52 0.11
N LYS A 81 16.92 -11.23 0.98
CA LYS A 81 17.38 -10.76 2.30
C LYS A 81 16.25 -10.15 3.13
N ASP A 82 16.21 -8.83 3.22
CA ASP A 82 15.26 -7.99 3.96
C ASP A 82 14.22 -7.32 3.05
N LYS A 83 14.21 -7.63 1.75
CA LYS A 83 13.30 -7.03 0.78
C LYS A 83 12.22 -8.01 0.33
N VAL A 84 11.01 -7.48 0.18
CA VAL A 84 9.92 -8.11 -0.55
C VAL A 84 9.48 -7.12 -1.62
N ILE A 85 9.46 -7.58 -2.86
CA ILE A 85 8.91 -6.84 -4.00
C ILE A 85 7.62 -7.54 -4.40
N VAL A 86 6.55 -6.78 -4.54
CA VAL A 86 5.28 -7.29 -5.04
C VAL A 86 4.92 -6.54 -6.31
N THR A 87 4.67 -7.27 -7.39
CA THR A 87 4.09 -6.73 -8.62
C THR A 87 2.63 -7.14 -8.70
N GLY A 88 1.83 -6.37 -9.41
CA GLY A 88 0.44 -6.72 -9.67
C GLY A 88 -0.30 -5.58 -10.33
N HIS A 89 -1.63 -5.67 -10.33
CA HIS A 89 -2.48 -4.65 -10.90
C HIS A 89 -3.65 -4.31 -9.98
N LEU A 90 -4.22 -3.12 -10.20
CA LEU A 90 -5.32 -2.59 -9.41
C LEU A 90 -6.39 -1.92 -10.28
N HIS A 91 -7.62 -1.93 -9.76
CA HIS A 91 -8.73 -1.15 -10.28
C HIS A 91 -9.46 -0.48 -9.11
N LEU A 92 -9.38 0.84 -9.06
CA LEU A 92 -9.96 1.67 -8.01
C LEU A 92 -10.91 2.71 -8.59
N THR A 93 -11.84 3.16 -7.77
CA THR A 93 -12.70 4.32 -8.05
C THR A 93 -12.56 5.34 -6.93
N PRO A 94 -12.02 6.54 -7.19
CA PRO A 94 -12.10 7.66 -6.26
C PRO A 94 -13.55 7.95 -5.86
N LYS A 95 -13.82 7.97 -4.56
CA LYS A 95 -15.17 8.24 -4.04
C LYS A 95 -15.60 9.69 -4.26
N SER A 96 -14.64 10.62 -4.31
CA SER A 96 -14.92 12.06 -4.50
C SER A 96 -15.42 12.40 -5.90
N THR A 97 -14.94 11.70 -6.93
CA THR A 97 -15.20 12.06 -8.35
C THR A 97 -15.89 10.96 -9.15
N GLY A 98 -15.89 9.71 -8.67
CA GLY A 98 -16.32 8.56 -9.46
C GLY A 98 -15.40 8.23 -10.64
N GLY A 99 -14.16 8.72 -10.63
CA GLY A 99 -13.15 8.41 -11.64
C GLY A 99 -12.77 6.93 -11.68
N THR A 100 -11.90 6.55 -12.62
CA THR A 100 -11.36 5.18 -12.70
C THR A 100 -9.84 5.22 -12.67
N ILE A 101 -9.26 4.41 -11.80
CA ILE A 101 -7.83 4.21 -11.70
C ILE A 101 -7.56 2.76 -12.05
N LYS A 102 -6.88 2.52 -13.18
CA LYS A 102 -6.36 1.22 -13.55
C LYS A 102 -4.87 1.34 -13.76
N SER A 103 -4.12 0.54 -13.02
CA SER A 103 -2.66 0.66 -13.01
C SER A 103 -2.04 -0.67 -12.60
N ASP A 104 -0.90 -0.98 -13.20
CA ASP A 104 0.05 -1.88 -12.57
C ASP A 104 0.67 -1.17 -11.36
N PHE A 105 1.12 -1.95 -10.38
CA PHE A 105 1.86 -1.43 -9.23
C PHE A 105 3.10 -2.26 -8.95
N VAL A 106 4.07 -1.62 -8.31
CA VAL A 106 5.16 -2.30 -7.61
C VAL A 106 5.20 -1.83 -6.17
N HIS A 107 5.10 -2.74 -5.21
CA HIS A 107 5.35 -2.47 -3.80
C HIS A 107 6.77 -2.87 -3.45
N VAL A 108 7.57 -1.93 -2.95
CA VAL A 108 8.94 -2.20 -2.49
C VAL A 108 8.99 -2.13 -0.97
N ILE A 109 9.03 -3.30 -0.34
CA ILE A 109 8.91 -3.45 1.10
C ILE A 109 10.27 -3.82 1.69
N THR A 110 10.62 -3.17 2.79
CA THR A 110 11.71 -3.59 3.68
C THR A 110 11.13 -4.25 4.92
N MET A 111 11.69 -5.40 5.28
CA MET A 111 11.30 -6.24 6.39
C MET A 111 12.35 -6.17 7.49
N THR A 112 11.91 -6.07 8.74
CA THR A 112 12.77 -6.16 9.92
C THR A 112 12.01 -6.88 11.01
N GLY A 113 12.56 -7.98 11.53
CA GLY A 113 11.87 -8.80 12.53
C GLY A 113 10.57 -9.46 12.02
N GLY A 114 10.46 -9.70 10.71
CA GLY A 114 9.25 -10.28 10.10
C GLY A 114 8.10 -9.29 9.91
N LYS A 115 8.34 -7.99 10.12
CA LYS A 115 7.36 -6.90 9.94
C LYS A 115 7.87 -5.86 8.95
N TRP A 116 6.97 -5.10 8.35
CA TRP A 116 7.31 -3.99 7.48
C TRP A 116 8.00 -2.88 8.28
N SER A 117 9.20 -2.47 7.86
CA SER A 117 9.91 -1.28 8.36
C SER A 117 9.98 -0.15 7.33
N ARG A 118 9.81 -0.46 6.04
CA ARG A 118 9.61 0.55 5.00
C ARG A 118 8.69 0.02 3.91
N PHE A 119 7.79 0.85 3.42
CA PHE A 119 6.90 0.56 2.30
C PHE A 119 6.95 1.70 1.29
N ARG A 120 7.06 1.36 0.01
CA ARG A 120 7.03 2.31 -1.10
C ARG A 120 6.10 1.79 -2.18
N ASP A 121 5.15 2.63 -2.57
CA ASP A 121 4.21 2.35 -3.64
C ASP A 121 4.68 2.98 -4.95
N PHE A 122 4.67 2.18 -6.02
CA PHE A 122 4.95 2.61 -7.38
C PHE A 122 3.80 2.19 -8.31
N MET A 123 2.71 2.94 -8.26
CA MET A 123 1.66 2.91 -9.29
C MET A 123 1.76 4.09 -10.26
N ASN A 124 0.97 4.06 -11.34
CA ASN A 124 0.88 5.17 -12.31
C ASN A 124 0.07 6.32 -11.72
N THR A 125 0.76 7.25 -11.08
CA THR A 125 0.13 8.39 -10.39
C THR A 125 -0.47 9.42 -11.34
N ALA A 126 -0.05 9.45 -12.61
CA ALA A 126 -0.72 10.28 -13.62
C ALA A 126 -2.18 9.85 -13.83
N VAL A 127 -2.46 8.54 -13.82
CA VAL A 127 -3.84 8.01 -13.89
C VAL A 127 -4.62 8.33 -12.62
N ALA A 128 -3.97 8.27 -11.45
CA ALA A 128 -4.61 8.67 -10.20
C ALA A 128 -4.98 10.16 -10.21
N VAL A 129 -4.07 11.04 -10.64
CA VAL A 129 -4.32 12.49 -10.77
C VAL A 129 -5.50 12.77 -11.69
N GLU A 130 -5.54 12.14 -12.87
CA GLU A 130 -6.66 12.30 -13.81
C GLU A 130 -7.99 11.88 -13.18
N ALA A 131 -8.01 10.76 -12.46
CA ALA A 131 -9.20 10.25 -11.81
C ALA A 131 -9.69 11.13 -10.65
N PHE A 132 -8.79 11.66 -9.82
CA PHE A 132 -9.13 12.53 -8.68
C PHE A 132 -9.43 13.98 -9.07
N SER A 133 -9.09 14.41 -10.29
CA SER A 133 -9.29 15.79 -10.75
C SER A 133 -10.55 16.00 -11.61
N ARG A 134 -11.41 14.98 -11.71
CA ARG A 134 -12.61 14.99 -12.57
C ARG A 134 -13.77 15.79 -12.00
#